data_AF-A0AAW4P7C9-F1
#
_entry.id   AF-A0AAW4P7C9-F1
#
_cell.length_a   1.000
_cell.length_b   1.000
_cell.length_c   1.000
_cell.angle_alpha   90.00
_cell.angle_beta   90.00
_cell.angle_gamma   90.00
#
_symmetry.space_group_name_H-M   'P 1'
#
loop_
_entity.id
_entity.type
_entity.pdbx_description
1 polymer ?
#
loop_
_entity_poly.entity_id
_entity_poly.type
_entity_poly.pdbx_seq_one_letter_code
_entity_poly.pdbx_strand_id
1 'polypeptide(L)'
;MTNIIDKAAMALSGGLMLLGIVGLGIAEILAGAPYGAAPVTNEAGEIVATPMVDPTLRTGLVIAGLVVLGLYAAYRVATPADGTDVAKGHETMAD
;
A
#
# COMPACT_ATOMS: atom_id res chain seq x y z
N MET A 1 -1.48 -23.32 -4.41
CA MET A 1 -0.09 -22.80 -4.67
C MET A 1 -0.20 -21.36 -5.17
N THR A 2 0.54 -20.39 -4.61
CA THR A 2 0.45 -18.97 -5.04
C THR A 2 0.92 -18.82 -6.48
N ASN A 3 0.06 -18.34 -7.37
CA ASN A 3 0.38 -18.16 -8.79
C ASN A 3 0.98 -16.77 -9.06
N ILE A 4 1.33 -16.51 -10.34
CA ILE A 4 1.95 -15.24 -10.74
C ILE A 4 1.03 -14.03 -10.52
N ILE A 5 -0.29 -14.20 -10.67
CA ILE A 5 -1.28 -13.14 -10.47
C ILE A 5 -1.39 -12.79 -8.99
N ASP A 6 -1.41 -13.80 -8.11
CA ASP A 6 -1.41 -13.60 -6.66
C ASP A 6 -0.17 -12.82 -6.21
N LYS A 7 1.00 -13.20 -6.74
CA LYS A 7 2.27 -12.53 -6.43
C LYS A 7 2.31 -11.10 -6.96
N ALA A 8 1.83 -10.87 -8.19
CA ALA A 8 1.76 -9.54 -8.78
C ALA A 8 0.81 -8.63 -8.02
N ALA A 9 -0.38 -9.12 -7.64
CA ALA A 9 -1.36 -8.36 -6.86
C ALA A 9 -0.81 -7.95 -5.49
N MET A 10 -0.16 -8.89 -4.77
CA MET A 10 0.45 -8.59 -3.47
C MET A 10 1.65 -7.62 -3.61
N ALA A 11 2.53 -7.84 -4.58
CA ALA A 11 3.70 -6.99 -4.79
C ALA A 11 3.31 -5.57 -5.22
N LEU A 12 2.35 -5.44 -6.14
CA LEU A 12 1.89 -4.13 -6.62
C LEU A 12 1.16 -3.36 -5.52
N SER A 13 0.18 -3.99 -4.85
CA SER A 13 -0.57 -3.33 -3.78
C SER A 13 0.32 -2.91 -2.61
N GLY A 14 1.14 -3.84 -2.10
CA GLY A 14 2.10 -3.57 -1.04
C GLY A 14 3.15 -2.55 -1.45
N GLY A 15 3.67 -2.65 -2.68
CA GLY A 15 4.66 -1.71 -3.22
C GLY A 15 4.13 -0.29 -3.32
N LEU A 16 2.89 -0.11 -3.81
CA LEU A 16 2.25 1.21 -3.89
C LEU A 16 2.02 1.81 -2.50
N MET A 17 1.54 1.02 -1.55
CA MET A 17 1.34 1.49 -0.17
C MET A 17 2.67 1.84 0.50
N LEU A 18 3.69 0.99 0.39
CA LEU A 18 5.02 1.26 0.96
C LEU A 18 5.70 2.46 0.32
N LEU A 19 5.56 2.64 -0.99
CA LEU A 19 6.07 3.82 -1.67
C LEU A 19 5.40 5.09 -1.17
N GLY A 20 4.07 5.11 -1.07
CA GLY A 20 3.30 6.27 -0.59
C GLY A 20 3.58 6.63 0.87
N ILE A 21 3.75 5.63 1.74
CA ILE A 21 3.96 5.80 3.18
C ILE A 21 5.45 6.02 3.49
N VAL A 22 6.27 5.02 3.22
CA VAL A 22 7.67 4.98 3.65
C VAL A 22 8.57 5.66 2.63
N GLY A 23 8.42 5.36 1.34
CA GLY A 23 9.27 5.90 0.29
C GLY A 23 9.20 7.43 0.22
N LEU A 24 7.99 7.97 0.08
CA LEU A 24 7.78 9.42 0.07
C LEU A 24 8.00 10.07 1.44
N GLY A 25 7.89 9.31 2.53
CA GLY A 25 8.26 9.78 3.88
C GLY A 25 9.77 10.00 4.00
N ILE A 26 10.57 9.04 3.54
CA ILE A 26 12.03 9.16 3.48
C ILE A 26 12.43 10.34 2.59
N ALA A 27 11.80 10.49 1.42
CA ALA A 27 12.05 11.62 0.53
C ALA A 27 11.80 12.97 1.22
N GLU A 28 10.74 13.09 2.04
CA GLU A 28 10.47 14.30 2.81
C GLU A 28 11.53 14.57 3.89
N ILE A 29 11.96 13.54 4.61
CA ILE A 29 13.01 13.68 5.63
C ILE A 29 14.29 14.24 5.02
N LEU A 30 14.66 13.76 3.83
CA LEU A 30 15.81 14.26 3.09
C LEU A 30 15.62 15.70 2.58
N ALA A 31 14.38 16.11 2.32
CA ALA A 31 14.04 17.46 1.86
C ALA A 31 14.01 18.50 3.00
N GLY A 32 13.78 18.06 4.24
CA GLY A 32 13.73 18.92 5.42
C GLY A 32 12.29 19.20 5.91
N ALA A 33 12.16 20.20 6.79
CA ALA A 33 10.86 20.62 7.30
C ALA A 33 9.92 21.01 6.13
N PRO A 34 8.62 20.65 6.17
CA PRO A 34 7.81 20.40 7.38
C PRO A 34 7.69 18.93 7.84
N TYR A 35 8.40 17.97 7.22
CA TYR A 35 8.38 16.52 7.55
C TYR A 35 6.99 15.85 7.53
N GLY A 36 5.95 16.55 7.10
CA GLY A 36 4.56 16.13 7.20
C GLY A 36 3.73 16.70 6.07
N ALA A 37 2.44 16.37 6.06
CA ALA A 37 1.51 16.73 4.98
C ALA A 37 0.97 18.17 5.09
N ALA A 38 1.21 18.87 6.19
CA ALA A 38 0.70 20.21 6.43
C ALA A 38 1.79 21.27 6.21
N PRO A 39 1.44 22.43 5.62
CA PRO A 39 2.30 23.61 5.67
C PRO A 39 2.59 24.01 7.12
N VAL A 40 3.78 24.57 7.36
CA VAL A 40 4.15 25.16 8.65
C VAL A 40 3.96 26.68 8.57
N THR A 41 3.36 27.25 9.60
CA THR A 41 3.11 28.69 9.71
C THR A 41 3.91 29.33 10.85
N ASN A 42 4.17 30.63 10.75
CA ASN A 42 4.68 31.45 11.86
C ASN A 42 3.54 31.89 12.81
N GLU A 43 3.87 32.67 13.85
CA GLU A 43 2.88 33.17 14.81
C GLU A 43 1.86 34.15 14.19
N ALA A 44 2.20 34.77 13.07
CA ALA A 44 1.29 35.63 12.30
C ALA A 44 0.37 34.83 11.35
N GLY A 45 0.55 33.50 11.24
CA GLY A 45 -0.21 32.63 10.35
C GLY A 45 0.31 32.59 8.91
N GLU A 46 1.46 33.17 8.62
CA GLU A 46 2.07 33.12 7.29
C GLU A 46 2.75 31.77 7.06
N ILE A 47 2.60 31.22 5.86
CA ILE A 47 3.24 29.94 5.49
C ILE A 47 4.74 30.16 5.29
N VAL A 48 5.55 29.44 6.07
CA VAL A 48 7.02 29.51 6.01
C VAL A 48 7.67 28.28 5.40
N ALA A 49 6.96 27.16 5.33
CA ALA A 49 7.40 25.94 4.64
C ALA A 49 6.20 25.13 4.13
N THR A 50 6.39 24.48 2.98
CA THR A 50 5.38 23.58 2.38
C THR A 50 6.00 22.21 2.13
N PRO A 51 5.19 21.13 2.17
CA PRO A 51 5.70 19.79 1.90
C PRO A 51 6.29 19.68 0.50
N MET A 52 7.36 18.91 0.33
CA MET A 52 7.97 18.68 -0.99
C MET A 52 7.03 17.90 -1.92
N VAL A 53 6.35 16.88 -1.37
CA VAL A 53 5.42 16.05 -2.13
C VAL A 53 3.99 16.36 -1.74
N ASP A 54 3.16 16.62 -2.75
CA ASP A 54 1.73 16.88 -2.57
C ASP A 54 1.07 15.76 -1.74
N PRO A 55 0.35 16.09 -0.65
CA PRO A 55 -0.36 15.12 0.18
C PRO A 55 -1.34 14.23 -0.62
N THR A 56 -1.90 14.75 -1.71
CA THR A 56 -2.79 14.04 -2.62
C THR A 56 -2.06 12.92 -3.35
N LEU A 57 -0.79 13.11 -3.73
CA LEU A 57 -0.01 12.06 -4.38
C LEU A 57 0.34 10.95 -3.38
N ARG A 58 0.69 11.31 -2.15
CA ARG A 58 0.96 10.33 -1.07
C ARG A 58 -0.25 9.45 -0.81
N THR A 59 -1.38 10.09 -0.54
CA THR A 59 -2.64 9.39 -0.26
C THR A 59 -3.15 8.65 -1.50
N GLY A 60 -2.98 9.23 -2.68
CA GLY A 60 -3.32 8.60 -3.96
C GLY A 60 -2.58 7.28 -4.20
N LEU A 61 -1.29 7.20 -3.88
CA LEU A 61 -0.53 5.94 -3.96
C LEU A 61 -1.05 4.87 -3.01
N VAL A 62 -1.37 5.25 -1.77
CA VAL A 62 -1.95 4.32 -0.78
C VAL A 62 -3.31 3.82 -1.24
N ILE A 63 -4.18 4.73 -1.68
CA ILE A 63 -5.50 4.39 -2.22
C ILE A 63 -5.36 3.50 -3.45
N ALA A 64 -4.43 3.78 -4.37
CA ALA A 64 -4.18 2.93 -5.53
C ALA A 64 -3.78 1.50 -5.11
N GLY A 65 -2.91 1.36 -4.10
CA GLY A 65 -2.55 0.06 -3.54
C GLY A 65 -3.75 -0.68 -2.93
N LEU A 66 -4.61 0.03 -2.21
CA LEU A 66 -5.85 -0.52 -1.65
C LEU A 66 -6.86 -0.91 -2.73
N VAL A 67 -6.98 -0.12 -3.82
CA VAL A 67 -7.83 -0.44 -4.96
C VAL A 67 -7.36 -1.72 -5.64
N VAL A 68 -6.06 -1.86 -5.90
CA VAL A 68 -5.49 -3.10 -6.46
C VAL A 68 -5.80 -4.29 -5.55
N LEU A 69 -5.58 -4.14 -4.25
CA LEU A 69 -5.85 -5.20 -3.28
C LEU A 69 -7.34 -5.57 -3.23
N GLY A 70 -8.22 -4.56 -3.21
CA GLY A 70 -9.66 -4.73 -3.17
C GLY A 70 -10.20 -5.40 -4.44
N LEU A 71 -9.71 -5.01 -5.62
CA LEU A 71 -10.06 -5.63 -6.90
C LEU A 71 -9.60 -7.10 -6.94
N TYR A 72 -8.38 -7.39 -6.47
CA TYR A 72 -7.89 -8.76 -6.40
C TYR A 72 -8.69 -9.62 -5.40
N ALA A 73 -9.04 -9.07 -4.23
CA ALA A 73 -9.91 -9.74 -3.28
C ALA A 73 -11.29 -10.05 -3.87
N ALA A 74 -11.91 -9.07 -4.55
CA ALA A 74 -13.18 -9.25 -5.24
C ALA A 74 -13.09 -10.33 -6.32
N TYR A 75 -12.01 -10.34 -7.11
CA TYR A 75 -11.74 -11.39 -8.10
C TYR A 75 -11.68 -12.78 -7.43
N ARG A 76 -10.92 -12.93 -6.34
CA ARG A 76 -10.80 -14.23 -5.63
C ARG A 76 -12.11 -14.72 -5.04
N VAL A 77 -12.98 -13.81 -4.59
CA VAL A 77 -14.34 -14.15 -4.12
C VAL A 77 -15.23 -14.57 -5.29
N ALA A 78 -15.15 -13.89 -6.43
CA ALA A 78 -15.95 -14.20 -7.61
C ALA A 78 -15.46 -15.46 -8.36
N THR A 79 -14.18 -15.81 -8.22
CA THR A 79 -13.57 -17.01 -8.82
C THR A 79 -12.91 -17.88 -7.73
N PRO A 80 -13.69 -18.57 -6.89
CA PRO A 80 -13.14 -19.52 -5.93
C PRO A 80 -12.33 -20.59 -6.66
N ALA A 81 -11.15 -20.92 -6.14
CA ALA A 81 -10.39 -22.04 -6.68
C ALA A 81 -11.15 -23.34 -6.41
N ASP A 82 -11.37 -24.16 -7.44
CA ASP A 82 -11.97 -25.49 -7.31
C ASP A 82 -11.23 -26.29 -6.22
N GLY A 83 -11.99 -26.94 -5.33
CA GLY A 83 -11.62 -27.42 -3.99
C GLY A 83 -10.49 -28.47 -3.85
N THR A 84 -9.52 -28.50 -4.76
CA THR A 84 -8.34 -29.37 -4.72
C THR A 84 -7.17 -28.80 -3.90
N ASP A 85 -7.18 -27.50 -3.60
CA ASP A 85 -6.11 -26.84 -2.82
C ASP A 85 -6.35 -26.87 -1.29
N VAL A 86 -7.56 -27.18 -0.81
CA VAL A 86 -7.89 -27.21 0.63
C VAL A 86 -7.59 -28.58 1.27
N ALA A 87 -7.64 -29.67 0.51
CA ALA A 87 -7.48 -31.03 1.03
C ALA A 87 -6.03 -31.40 1.42
N LYS A 88 -5.00 -30.73 0.86
CA LYS A 88 -3.59 -31.10 1.10
C LYS A 88 -2.98 -30.60 2.40
N GLY A 89 -3.74 -29.86 3.22
CA GLY A 89 -3.25 -29.30 4.48
C GLY A 89 -3.50 -30.14 5.74
N HIS A 90 -4.39 -31.15 5.67
CA HIS A 90 -4.87 -31.85 6.88
C HIS A 90 -4.53 -33.34 6.97
N GLU A 91 -3.95 -33.95 5.93
CA GLU A 91 -3.83 -35.41 5.85
C GLU A 91 -2.37 -35.90 5.83
N THR A 92 -1.57 -35.67 6.88
CA THR A 92 -0.43 -36.59 7.20
C THR A 92 0.05 -36.55 8.66
N MET A 93 -0.77 -36.06 9.62
CA MET A 93 -0.46 -36.17 11.05
C MET A 93 -1.22 -37.36 11.66
N ALA A 94 -1.00 -38.57 11.12
CA ALA A 94 -1.43 -39.82 11.73
C ALA A 94 -0.75 -41.02 11.03
N ASP A 95 0.45 -41.38 11.48
CA ASP A 95 0.88 -42.74 11.86
C ASP A 95 2.21 -42.66 12.63
#